data_AF-A0A2V6DAU6-F1
#
_entry.id   AF-A0A2V6DAU6-F1
#
_cell.length_a   1.000
_cell.length_b   1.000
_cell.length_c   1.000
_cell.angle_alpha   90.00
_cell.angle_beta   90.00
_cell.angle_gamma   90.00
#
_symmetry.space_group_name_H-M   'P 1'
#
loop_
_entity.id
_entity.type
_entity.pdbx_description
1 polymer ?
#
loop_
_entity_poly.entity_id
_entity_poly.type
_entity_poly.pdbx_seq_one_letter_code
_entity_poly.pdbx_strand_id
1 'polypeptide(L)'
;MWRPKDETKSLFHWIIIGQALIILAFVMIYASGFAGGGVMAGIRLGVLLEIAAIGMRLVIYAVQPLPGKLILYGSVSGLIEMVIVGAIVGAIYKPASVRTP
;
A
#
# COMPACT_ATOMS: atom_id res chain seq x y z
N MET A 1 -23.02 8.47 0.17
CA MET A 1 -22.25 8.40 -1.09
C MET A 1 -21.55 7.05 -1.31
N TRP A 2 -21.94 5.99 -0.60
CA TRP A 2 -21.49 4.64 -0.93
C TRP A 2 -22.43 4.06 -1.99
N ARG A 3 -21.87 3.23 -2.88
CA ARG A 3 -22.69 2.42 -3.79
C ARG A 3 -23.64 1.52 -2.99
N PRO A 4 -24.80 1.15 -3.54
CA PRO A 4 -25.64 0.11 -2.97
C PRO A 4 -24.84 -1.17 -2.67
N LYS A 5 -25.23 -1.89 -1.63
CA LYS A 5 -24.48 -3.08 -1.16
C LYS A 5 -24.34 -4.13 -2.26
N ASP A 6 -25.40 -4.37 -3.03
CA ASP A 6 -25.40 -5.41 -4.05
C ASP A 6 -24.52 -5.03 -5.27
N GLU A 7 -24.48 -3.74 -5.60
CA GLU A 7 -23.53 -3.21 -6.59
C GLU A 7 -22.08 -3.27 -6.09
N THR A 8 -21.85 -2.99 -4.79
CA THR A 8 -20.52 -3.14 -4.21
C THR A 8 -20.02 -4.59 -4.25
N LYS A 9 -20.91 -5.55 -3.98
CA LYS A 9 -20.58 -6.99 -4.07
C LYS A 9 -20.25 -7.41 -5.50
N SER A 10 -21.01 -6.95 -6.50
CA SER A 10 -20.73 -7.31 -7.88
C SER A 10 -19.37 -6.78 -8.35
N LEU A 11 -18.95 -5.62 -7.83
CA LEU A 11 -17.66 -4.98 -8.13
C LEU A 11 -16.51 -5.44 -7.23
N PHE A 12 -16.73 -6.39 -6.32
CA PHE A 12 -15.71 -6.81 -5.34
C PHE A 12 -14.42 -7.33 -6.00
N HIS A 13 -14.52 -7.93 -7.19
CA HIS A 13 -13.36 -8.37 -7.96
C HIS A 13 -12.38 -7.23 -8.28
N TRP A 14 -12.85 -6.00 -8.51
CA TRP A 14 -11.97 -4.84 -8.70
C TRP A 14 -11.19 -4.47 -7.45
N ILE A 15 -11.76 -4.70 -6.26
CA ILE A 15 -11.04 -4.50 -4.99
C ILE A 15 -9.89 -5.51 -4.90
N ILE A 16 -10.15 -6.77 -5.23
CA ILE A 16 -9.13 -7.83 -5.21
C ILE A 16 -8.02 -7.54 -6.23
N ILE A 17 -8.38 -7.15 -7.46
CA ILE A 17 -7.39 -6.78 -8.49
C ILE A 17 -6.54 -5.60 -8.02
N GLY A 18 -7.16 -4.55 -7.47
CA GLY A 18 -6.45 -3.39 -6.95
C GLY A 18 -5.46 -3.77 -5.84
N GLN A 19 -5.91 -4.57 -4.87
CA GLN A 19 -5.06 -5.07 -3.78
C GLN A 19 -3.90 -5.94 -4.29
N ALA A 20 -4.16 -6.83 -5.23
CA ALA A 20 -3.12 -7.67 -5.84
C ALA A 20 -2.06 -6.83 -6.56
N LEU A 21 -2.47 -5.80 -7.31
CA LEU A 21 -1.55 -4.89 -8.01
C LEU A 21 -0.68 -4.09 -7.02
N ILE A 22 -1.25 -3.61 -5.93
CA ILE A 22 -0.52 -2.88 -4.89
C ILE A 22 0.53 -3.79 -4.23
N ILE A 23 0.13 -4.99 -3.82
CA ILE A 23 1.04 -5.97 -3.21
C ILE A 23 2.15 -6.37 -4.19
N LEU A 24 1.81 -6.61 -5.45
CA LEU A 24 2.79 -6.94 -6.48
C LEU A 24 3.81 -5.81 -6.66
N ALA A 25 3.34 -4.57 -6.80
CA ALA A 25 4.22 -3.41 -6.95
C ALA A 25 5.12 -3.24 -5.72
N PHE A 26 4.55 -3.38 -4.51
CA PHE A 26 5.31 -3.33 -3.26
C PHE A 26 6.45 -4.34 -3.27
N VAL A 27 6.13 -5.61 -3.49
CA VAL A 27 7.10 -6.71 -3.44
C VAL A 27 8.16 -6.54 -4.51
N MET A 28 7.80 -6.14 -5.73
CA MET A 28 8.75 -5.92 -6.82
C MET A 28 9.73 -4.78 -6.51
N ILE A 29 9.24 -3.66 -5.97
CA ILE A 29 10.11 -2.55 -5.54
C ILE A 29 11.04 -3.02 -4.42
N TYR A 30 10.51 -3.71 -3.42
CA TYR A 30 11.32 -4.22 -2.32
C TYR A 30 12.41 -5.21 -2.82
N ALA A 31 12.00 -6.19 -3.63
CA ALA A 31 12.87 -7.24 -4.19
C ALA A 31 13.95 -6.69 -5.12
N SER A 32 13.73 -5.53 -5.76
CA SER A 32 14.76 -4.85 -6.56
C SER A 32 15.99 -4.37 -5.77
N GLY A 33 16.00 -4.58 -4.44
CA GLY A 33 17.11 -4.24 -3.56
C GLY A 33 16.87 -2.96 -2.76
N PHE A 34 15.61 -2.58 -2.53
CA PHE A 34 15.28 -1.35 -1.81
C PHE A 34 15.98 -1.29 -0.44
N ALA A 35 16.83 -0.28 -0.26
CA ALA A 35 17.54 0.04 0.97
C ALA A 35 18.28 -1.15 1.63
N GLY A 36 18.77 -2.10 0.84
CA GLY A 36 19.55 -3.25 1.34
C GLY A 36 18.72 -4.34 2.03
N GLY A 37 17.39 -4.22 2.03
CA GLY A 37 16.47 -5.19 2.63
C GLY A 37 16.34 -5.09 4.17
N GLY A 38 15.77 -6.13 4.76
CA GLY A 38 15.33 -6.17 6.16
C GLY A 38 13.98 -5.47 6.44
N VAL A 39 13.47 -5.74 7.64
CA VAL A 39 12.17 -5.26 8.14
C VAL A 39 12.05 -3.73 8.07
N MET A 40 13.10 -3.00 8.47
CA MET A 40 13.08 -1.53 8.46
C MET A 40 13.02 -0.95 7.04
N ALA A 41 13.69 -1.57 6.06
CA ALA A 41 13.57 -1.18 4.66
C ALA A 41 12.13 -1.40 4.16
N GLY A 42 11.49 -2.48 4.59
CA GLY A 42 10.11 -2.80 4.23
C GLY A 42 9.12 -1.79 4.80
N ILE A 43 9.24 -1.46 6.10
CA ILE A 43 8.45 -0.42 6.75
C ILE A 43 8.63 0.92 6.04
N ARG A 44 9.87 1.31 5.74
CA ARG A 44 10.16 2.58 5.04
C ARG A 44 9.49 2.62 3.67
N LEU A 45 9.54 1.52 2.91
CA LEU A 45 8.86 1.45 1.62
C LEU A 45 7.33 1.59 1.79
N GLY A 46 6.73 0.91 2.76
CA GLY A 46 5.30 1.03 3.03
C GLY A 46 4.86 2.44 3.39
N VAL A 47 5.62 3.13 4.24
CA VAL A 47 5.36 4.54 4.56
C VAL A 47 5.42 5.41 3.31
N LEU A 48 6.44 5.24 2.46
CA LEU A 48 6.57 6.01 1.22
C LEU A 48 5.39 5.79 0.25
N LEU A 49 4.95 4.54 0.10
CA LEU A 49 3.82 4.21 -0.76
C LEU A 49 2.51 4.79 -0.21
N GLU A 50 2.32 4.76 1.11
CA GLU A 50 1.13 5.38 1.70
C GLU A 50 1.17 6.92 1.55
N ILE A 51 2.33 7.58 1.68
CA ILE A 51 2.44 9.02 1.40
C ILE A 51 1.98 9.33 -0.03
N ALA A 52 2.39 8.53 -1.02
CA ALA A 52 1.93 8.67 -2.39
C ALA A 52 0.40 8.46 -2.50
N ALA A 53 -0.13 7.44 -1.83
CA ALA A 53 -1.57 7.17 -1.80
C ALA A 53 -2.38 8.30 -1.14
N ILE A 54 -1.85 8.92 -0.08
CA ILE A 54 -2.46 10.10 0.56
C ILE A 54 -2.55 11.26 -0.45
N GLY A 55 -1.47 11.53 -1.19
CA GLY A 55 -1.47 12.54 -2.25
C GLY A 55 -2.58 12.29 -3.28
N MET A 56 -2.74 11.06 -3.75
CA MET A 56 -3.82 10.69 -4.68
C MET A 56 -5.21 10.86 -4.05
N ARG A 57 -5.41 10.51 -2.79
CA ARG A 57 -6.69 10.71 -2.08
C ARG A 57 -7.04 12.19 -1.93
N LEU A 58 -6.05 13.07 -1.74
CA LEU A 58 -6.27 14.52 -1.69
C LEU A 58 -6.71 15.09 -3.05
N VAL A 59 -6.14 14.59 -4.15
CA VAL A 59 -6.60 14.94 -5.51
C VAL A 59 -8.06 14.50 -5.71
N ILE A 60 -8.41 13.28 -5.30
CA ILE A 60 -9.79 12.78 -5.38
C ILE A 60 -10.73 13.64 -4.51
N TYR A 61 -10.32 14.01 -3.30
CA TYR A 61 -11.08 14.90 -2.43
C TYR A 61 -11.32 16.29 -3.04
N ALA A 62 -10.38 16.80 -3.82
CA ALA A 62 -10.54 18.09 -4.49
C ALA A 62 -11.56 18.05 -5.63
N VAL A 63 -11.67 16.92 -6.35
CA VAL A 63 -12.55 16.79 -7.52
C VAL A 63 -13.87 16.07 -7.22
N GLN A 64 -13.97 15.40 -6.07
CA GLN A 64 -15.17 14.69 -5.62
C GLN A 64 -15.60 15.19 -4.23
N PRO A 65 -16.90 15.36 -3.97
CA PRO A 65 -17.41 15.87 -2.70
C PRO A 65 -17.39 14.81 -1.59
N LEU A 66 -16.21 14.26 -1.28
CA LEU A 66 -16.02 13.27 -0.24
C LEU A 66 -15.93 13.95 1.15
N PRO A 67 -16.43 13.33 2.22
CA PRO A 67 -16.24 13.87 3.57
C PRO A 67 -14.75 13.84 3.96
N GLY A 68 -14.20 14.94 4.50
CA GLY A 68 -12.79 14.98 4.91
C GLY A 68 -12.39 13.94 5.96
N LYS A 69 -13.35 13.53 6.83
CA LYS A 69 -13.15 12.43 7.78
C LYS A 69 -12.84 11.10 7.09
N LEU A 70 -13.40 10.87 5.90
CA LEU A 70 -13.15 9.64 5.14
C LEU A 70 -11.72 9.59 4.62
N ILE A 71 -11.18 10.73 4.19
CA ILE A 71 -9.78 10.86 3.79
C ILE A 71 -8.88 10.57 4.98
N LEU A 72 -9.14 11.21 6.13
CA LEU A 72 -8.36 11.00 7.35
C LEU A 72 -8.34 9.52 7.79
N TYR A 73 -9.51 8.90 7.90
CA TYR A 73 -9.59 7.49 8.30
C TYR A 73 -8.91 6.57 7.29
N GLY A 74 -9.11 6.79 5.99
CA GLY A 74 -8.44 6.01 4.94
C GLY A 74 -6.92 6.15 4.96
N SER A 75 -6.40 7.34 5.24
CA SER A 75 -4.96 7.59 5.36
C SER A 75 -4.36 6.94 6.60
N VAL A 76 -5.02 7.04 7.75
CA VAL A 76 -4.53 6.41 8.99
C VAL A 76 -4.57 4.89 8.88
N SER A 77 -5.67 4.32 8.36
CA SER A 77 -5.78 2.88 8.17
C SER A 77 -4.76 2.37 7.14
N GLY A 78 -4.60 3.07 6.02
CA GLY A 78 -3.63 2.72 4.98
C GLY A 78 -2.20 2.76 5.50
N LEU A 79 -1.86 3.73 6.35
CA LEU A 79 -0.53 3.81 6.95
C LEU A 79 -0.23 2.61 7.85
N ILE A 80 -1.18 2.24 8.71
CA ILE A 80 -1.04 1.07 9.58
C ILE A 80 -0.89 -0.20 8.72
N GLU A 81 -1.74 -0.36 7.71
CA GLU A 81 -1.70 -1.50 6.79
C GLU A 81 -0.34 -1.60 6.07
N MET A 82 0.15 -0.51 5.48
CA MET A 82 1.40 -0.49 4.72
C MET A 82 2.64 -0.70 5.60
N VAL A 83 2.61 -0.25 6.85
CA VAL A 83 3.66 -0.56 7.83
C VAL A 83 3.69 -2.05 8.13
N ILE A 84 2.53 -2.67 8.36
CA ILE A 84 2.42 -4.11 8.64
C ILE A 84 2.86 -4.92 7.43
N VAL A 85 2.36 -4.60 6.23
CA VAL A 85 2.74 -5.27 4.98
C VAL A 85 4.25 -5.14 4.76
N GLY A 86 4.81 -3.94 4.94
CA GLY A 86 6.24 -3.72 4.81
C GLY A 86 7.08 -4.50 5.81
N ALA A 87 6.65 -4.57 7.06
CA ALA A 87 7.33 -5.37 8.07
C ALA A 87 7.32 -6.87 7.69
N ILE A 88 6.18 -7.39 7.23
CA ILE A 88 6.03 -8.78 6.79
C ILE A 88 6.92 -9.08 5.58
N VAL A 89 6.84 -8.26 4.53
CA VAL A 89 7.67 -8.44 3.32
C VAL A 89 9.15 -8.37 3.67
N GLY A 90 9.55 -7.41 4.51
CA GLY A 90 10.94 -7.25 4.90
C GLY A 90 11.48 -8.35 5.82
N ALA A 91 10.60 -9.03 6.57
CA ALA A 91 10.94 -10.20 7.36
C ALA A 91 11.06 -11.48 6.51
N ILE A 92 10.19 -11.63 5.50
CA ILE A 92 10.14 -12.82 4.64
C ILE A 92 11.25 -12.78 3.60
N TYR A 93 11.46 -11.64 2.96
CA TYR A 93 12.37 -11.50 1.84
C TYR A 93 13.80 -11.33 2.33
N LYS A 94 14.57 -12.43 2.30
CA LYS A 94 15.99 -12.43 2.64
C LYS A 94 16.78 -11.84 1.48
N PRO A 95 17.62 -10.82 1.71
CA PRO A 95 18.53 -10.33 0.66
C PRO A 95 19.43 -11.50 0.22
N ALA A 96 19.57 -11.67 -1.09
CA ALA A 96 20.50 -12.65 -1.64
C ALA A 96 21.89 -12.38 -1.03
N SER A 97 22.56 -13.42 -0.50
CA SER A 97 23.89 -13.24 0.06
C SER A 97 24.76 -12.58 -1.00
N VAL A 98 25.26 -11.38 -0.72
CA VAL A 98 26.33 -10.80 -1.53
C VAL A 98 27.49 -11.79 -1.40
N ARG A 99 27.73 -12.59 -2.45
CA ARG A 99 28.96 -13.38 -2.54
C ARG A 99 30.08 -12.36 -2.68
N THR A 100 30.77 -12.08 -1.58
CA THR A 100 32.08 -11.41 -1.63
C THR A 100 33.04 -12.28 -2.45
N PRO A 101 33.72 -11.71 -3.46
CA PRO A 101 34.71 -12.43 -4.25
C PRO A 101 35.92 -12.89 -3.42
#